data_AF-A0A2E3FA69-F1
#
_entry.id   AF-A0A2E3FA69-F1
#
_cell.length_a   1.000
_cell.length_b   1.000
_cell.length_c   1.000
_cell.angle_alpha   90.00
_cell.angle_beta   90.00
_cell.angle_gamma   90.00
#
_symmetry.space_group_name_H-M   'P 1'
#
loop_
_entity.id
_entity.type
_entity.pdbx_description
1 polymer ?
#
loop_
_entity_poly.entity_id
_entity_poly.type
_entity_poly.pdbx_seq_one_letter_code
_entity_poly.pdbx_strand_id
1 'polypeptide(L)'
;MKVDIERHKILVLKAYAEAVLINLEPTISQIEKLLEENTEASVTYAALECRLAIERICYERLRLAHDYISHDDLRKWQPSDIVKTLIQEVDAKAAETFTLSIAREPMPEGSPPPTREDYEAMEWLPVGTQVGFAPNKLGKLWNGLAKLALHIEIPTSKDTTVKQYGDMQAIASKVKQALAEIKQISESTLMFTGMGEEVSFECVCGSRNKRRLELLKDGQTINCINPDCDESYVYVQSDMSFGRRTFEIVCRACEASRDIPKRMVEKLRTDQHIHFDCEGCRETIYVSWRPMQAQRTEPPQKD
;
A
#
# COMPACT_ATOMS: atom_id res chain seq x y z
N MET A 1 -33.42 -27.68 -7.23
CA MET A 1 -32.24 -26.80 -7.43
C MET A 1 -31.64 -26.47 -6.06
N LYS A 2 -31.06 -27.46 -5.38
CA LYS A 2 -30.55 -27.36 -3.98
C LYS A 2 -29.09 -27.79 -3.85
N VAL A 3 -28.37 -27.92 -4.97
CA VAL A 3 -26.97 -28.32 -5.03
C VAL A 3 -26.24 -27.26 -5.82
N ASP A 4 -25.97 -26.11 -5.20
CA ASP A 4 -24.93 -25.18 -5.68
C ASP A 4 -24.60 -24.05 -4.71
N ILE A 5 -25.49 -23.72 -3.75
CA ILE A 5 -25.26 -22.60 -2.81
C ILE A 5 -24.17 -22.92 -1.77
N GLU A 6 -24.09 -24.16 -1.27
CA GLU A 6 -23.02 -24.57 -0.33
C GLU A 6 -21.65 -24.67 -1.00
N ARG A 7 -21.59 -25.17 -2.24
CA ARG A 7 -20.34 -25.12 -3.04
C ARG A 7 -19.93 -23.69 -3.31
N HIS A 8 -20.87 -22.78 -3.59
CA HIS A 8 -20.56 -21.36 -3.79
C HIS A 8 -20.01 -20.68 -2.53
N LYS A 9 -20.55 -20.93 -1.32
CA LYS A 9 -20.00 -20.31 -0.09
C LYS A 9 -18.61 -20.84 0.27
N ILE A 10 -18.37 -22.14 0.09
CA ILE A 10 -17.04 -22.75 0.29
C ILE A 10 -16.06 -22.33 -0.81
N LEU A 11 -16.52 -22.15 -2.05
CA LEU A 11 -15.71 -21.61 -3.16
C LEU A 11 -15.42 -20.12 -2.98
N VAL A 12 -16.34 -19.34 -2.45
CA VAL A 12 -16.15 -17.92 -2.12
C VAL A 12 -15.14 -17.79 -0.98
N LEU A 13 -15.25 -18.59 0.09
CA LEU A 13 -14.24 -18.63 1.15
C LEU A 13 -12.90 -19.21 0.67
N LYS A 14 -12.87 -20.18 -0.26
CA LYS A 14 -11.64 -20.64 -0.92
C LYS A 14 -11.05 -19.62 -1.90
N ALA A 15 -11.86 -18.74 -2.47
CA ALA A 15 -11.40 -17.66 -3.35
C ALA A 15 -10.90 -16.45 -2.54
N TYR A 16 -11.52 -16.15 -1.39
CA TYR A 16 -10.98 -15.20 -0.40
C TYR A 16 -9.76 -15.77 0.35
N ALA A 17 -9.70 -17.09 0.50
CA ALA A 17 -8.54 -17.84 0.95
C ALA A 17 -7.78 -18.48 -0.21
N GLU A 18 -7.67 -17.79 -1.36
CA GLU A 18 -6.42 -17.85 -2.12
C GLU A 18 -5.36 -17.17 -1.23
N ALA A 19 -5.00 -17.87 -0.16
CA ALA A 19 -3.92 -17.56 0.73
C ALA A 19 -2.66 -17.71 -0.12
N VAL A 20 -2.34 -16.66 -0.87
CA VAL A 20 -1.04 -16.55 -1.51
C VAL A 20 -0.07 -16.45 -0.35
N LEU A 21 0.50 -17.58 0.06
CA LEU A 21 1.51 -17.61 1.09
C LEU A 21 2.81 -17.11 0.46
N ILE A 22 3.53 -16.22 1.15
CA ILE A 22 4.87 -15.86 0.69
C ILE A 22 5.78 -17.04 1.01
N ASN A 23 6.17 -17.80 -0.02
CA ASN A 23 7.22 -18.80 0.15
C ASN A 23 8.59 -18.11 0.24
N LEU A 24 9.09 -17.99 1.47
CA LEU A 24 10.39 -17.39 1.80
C LEU A 24 11.51 -18.43 1.95
N GLU A 25 11.20 -19.73 1.95
CA GLU A 25 12.18 -20.81 2.16
C GLU A 25 13.37 -20.76 1.20
N PRO A 26 13.20 -20.53 -0.11
CA PRO A 26 14.34 -20.43 -1.03
C PRO A 26 15.27 -19.26 -0.67
N THR A 27 14.70 -18.14 -0.26
CA THR A 27 15.46 -16.93 0.11
C THR A 27 16.18 -17.13 1.45
N ILE A 28 15.51 -17.74 2.44
CA ILE A 28 16.11 -18.08 3.74
C ILE A 28 17.29 -19.02 3.54
N SER A 29 17.10 -20.10 2.79
CA SER A 29 18.15 -21.08 2.47
C SER A 29 19.34 -20.43 1.78
N GLN A 30 19.10 -19.51 0.84
CA GLN A 30 20.15 -18.80 0.13
C GLN A 30 20.94 -17.84 1.06
N ILE A 31 20.26 -17.12 1.96
CA ILE A 31 20.92 -16.24 2.94
C ILE A 31 21.82 -17.07 3.87
N GLU A 32 21.33 -18.22 4.35
CA GLU A 32 22.10 -19.11 5.23
C GLU A 32 23.34 -19.65 4.53
N LYS A 33 23.21 -20.15 3.31
CA LYS A 33 24.33 -20.60 2.50
C LYS A 33 25.40 -19.50 2.33
N LEU A 34 24.98 -18.28 2.02
CA LEU A 34 25.90 -17.14 1.86
C LEU A 34 26.62 -16.76 3.16
N LEU A 35 25.95 -16.90 4.31
CA LEU A 35 26.55 -16.71 5.62
C LEU A 35 27.56 -17.83 5.96
N GLU A 36 27.30 -19.07 5.55
CA GLU A 36 28.21 -20.21 5.74
C GLU A 36 29.50 -20.07 4.92
N GLU A 37 29.41 -19.55 3.70
CA GLU A 37 30.58 -19.25 2.87
C GLU A 37 31.55 -18.26 3.57
N ASN A 38 31.01 -17.36 4.40
CA ASN A 38 31.76 -16.48 5.31
C ASN A 38 32.91 -15.70 4.64
N THR A 39 32.67 -15.18 3.44
CA THR A 39 33.55 -14.25 2.73
C THR A 39 32.98 -12.83 2.73
N GLU A 40 33.81 -11.81 2.50
CA GLU A 40 33.32 -10.42 2.40
C GLU A 40 32.23 -10.26 1.32
N ALA A 41 32.41 -10.93 0.19
CA ALA A 41 31.46 -10.94 -0.92
C ALA A 41 30.17 -11.68 -0.56
N SER A 42 30.27 -12.90 -0.01
CA SER A 42 29.08 -13.71 0.31
C SER A 42 28.22 -13.05 1.40
N VAL A 43 28.84 -12.47 2.43
CA VAL A 43 28.14 -11.72 3.49
C VAL A 43 27.47 -10.45 2.94
N THR A 44 28.11 -9.77 1.98
CA THR A 44 27.50 -8.63 1.28
C THR A 44 26.30 -9.04 0.45
N TYR A 45 26.38 -10.16 -0.29
CA TYR A 45 25.25 -10.69 -1.04
C TYR A 45 24.11 -11.18 -0.13
N ALA A 46 24.43 -11.75 1.04
CA ALA A 46 23.42 -12.11 2.03
C ALA A 46 22.63 -10.86 2.49
N ALA A 47 23.29 -9.71 2.62
CA ALA A 47 22.61 -8.45 2.94
C ALA A 47 21.68 -7.94 1.82
N LEU A 48 22.05 -8.16 0.55
CA LEU A 48 21.19 -7.88 -0.59
C LEU A 48 19.95 -8.78 -0.57
N GLU A 49 20.13 -10.09 -0.40
CA GLU A 49 19.02 -11.05 -0.29
C GLU A 49 18.07 -10.70 0.86
N CYS A 50 18.58 -10.33 2.03
CA CYS A 50 17.74 -9.85 3.13
C CYS A 50 16.91 -8.61 2.75
N ARG A 51 17.46 -7.67 1.97
CA ARG A 51 16.70 -6.49 1.54
C ARG A 51 15.59 -6.86 0.57
N LEU A 52 15.90 -7.69 -0.42
CA LEU A 52 14.90 -8.19 -1.37
C LEU A 52 13.80 -8.99 -0.66
N ALA A 53 14.14 -9.78 0.35
CA ALA A 53 13.16 -10.49 1.17
C ALA A 53 12.22 -9.53 1.91
N ILE A 54 12.75 -8.49 2.55
CA ILE A 54 11.95 -7.47 3.26
C ILE A 54 11.03 -6.73 2.27
N GLU A 55 11.53 -6.35 1.11
CA GLU A 55 10.74 -5.71 0.05
C GLU A 55 9.62 -6.65 -0.43
N ARG A 56 9.94 -7.90 -0.73
CA ARG A 56 8.95 -8.92 -1.15
C ARG A 56 7.85 -9.11 -0.12
N ILE A 57 8.19 -9.18 1.17
CA ILE A 57 7.21 -9.27 2.27
C ILE A 57 6.22 -8.10 2.22
N CYS A 58 6.70 -6.87 2.02
CA CYS A 58 5.86 -5.69 2.01
C CYS A 58 5.04 -5.56 0.72
N TYR A 59 5.65 -5.85 -0.43
CA TYR A 59 5.03 -5.70 -1.74
C TYR A 59 4.01 -6.79 -2.04
N GLU A 60 4.17 -8.00 -1.52
CA GLU A 60 3.11 -9.02 -1.63
C GLU A 60 1.85 -8.61 -0.85
N ARG A 61 2.00 -8.04 0.35
CA ARG A 61 0.85 -7.49 1.09
C ARG A 61 0.19 -6.34 0.34
N LEU A 62 0.99 -5.45 -0.25
CA LEU A 62 0.49 -4.39 -1.12
C LEU A 62 -0.25 -4.94 -2.34
N ARG A 63 0.28 -5.99 -2.99
CA ARG A 63 -0.35 -6.63 -4.15
C ARG A 63 -1.73 -7.17 -3.80
N LEU A 64 -1.90 -7.78 -2.63
CA LEU A 64 -3.20 -8.24 -2.15
C LEU A 64 -4.17 -7.07 -1.86
N ALA A 65 -3.64 -5.92 -1.47
CA ALA A 65 -4.41 -4.73 -1.15
C ALA A 65 -4.58 -3.75 -2.32
N HIS A 66 -4.16 -4.12 -3.53
CA HIS A 66 -4.11 -3.21 -4.67
C HIS A 66 -5.49 -2.70 -5.13
N ASP A 67 -6.58 -3.32 -4.69
CA ASP A 67 -7.94 -2.81 -4.92
C ASP A 67 -8.28 -1.56 -4.05
N TYR A 68 -7.51 -1.33 -2.98
CA TYR A 68 -7.78 -0.32 -1.96
C TYR A 68 -6.86 0.89 -2.04
N ILE A 69 -5.69 0.77 -2.68
CA ILE A 69 -4.66 1.82 -2.69
C ILE A 69 -4.26 2.09 -4.13
N SER A 70 -4.47 3.30 -4.63
CA SER A 70 -3.98 3.66 -5.96
C SER A 70 -2.45 3.73 -5.97
N HIS A 71 -1.85 3.52 -7.14
CA HIS A 71 -0.40 3.67 -7.29
C HIS A 71 0.09 5.05 -6.83
N ASP A 72 -0.74 6.07 -6.98
CA ASP A 72 -0.40 7.45 -6.64
C ASP A 72 -0.57 7.79 -5.17
N ASP A 73 -1.37 7.01 -4.44
CA ASP A 73 -1.45 7.08 -2.99
C ASP A 73 -0.15 6.50 -2.36
N LEU A 74 0.59 5.67 -3.10
CA LEU A 74 1.93 5.18 -2.73
C LEU A 74 3.00 6.26 -2.95
N ARG A 75 2.99 7.28 -2.10
CA ARG A 75 3.98 8.39 -2.15
C ARG A 75 5.44 7.92 -2.08
N LYS A 76 5.69 6.78 -1.43
CA LYS A 76 7.03 6.21 -1.20
C LYS A 76 6.98 4.69 -1.32
N TRP A 77 8.06 4.12 -1.84
CA TRP A 77 8.19 2.69 -2.09
C TRP A 77 8.92 1.93 -0.96
N GLN A 78 9.40 2.63 0.06
CA GLN A 78 10.19 1.98 1.12
C GLN A 78 9.31 1.07 1.99
N PRO A 79 9.83 -0.08 2.47
CA PRO A 79 9.07 -1.05 3.26
C PRO A 79 8.24 -0.45 4.42
N SER A 80 8.85 0.42 5.22
CA SER A 80 8.15 1.04 6.36
C SER A 80 7.01 1.97 5.95
N ASP A 81 7.11 2.60 4.79
CA ASP A 81 6.08 3.51 4.30
C ASP A 81 4.93 2.73 3.66
N ILE A 82 5.24 1.69 2.89
CA ILE A 82 4.22 0.77 2.34
C ILE A 82 3.35 0.19 3.45
N VAL A 83 3.97 -0.31 4.53
CA VAL A 83 3.22 -0.93 5.62
C VAL A 83 2.37 0.09 6.37
N LYS A 84 2.85 1.34 6.50
CA LYS A 84 2.02 2.42 7.07
C LYS A 84 0.82 2.73 6.19
N THR A 85 0.99 2.77 4.87
CA THR A 85 -0.13 2.95 3.94
C THR A 85 -1.14 1.80 4.05
N LEU A 86 -0.68 0.55 4.14
CA LEU A 86 -1.56 -0.60 4.39
C LEU A 86 -2.36 -0.43 5.70
N ILE A 87 -1.70 -0.01 6.78
CA ILE A 87 -2.37 0.25 8.07
C ILE A 87 -3.41 1.37 7.96
N GLN A 88 -3.09 2.43 7.22
CA GLN A 88 -3.91 3.64 7.15
C GLN A 88 -5.08 3.53 6.19
N GLU A 89 -4.95 2.77 5.10
CA GLU A 89 -5.90 2.77 3.98
C GLU A 89 -6.63 1.43 3.80
N VAL A 90 -6.14 0.33 4.41
CA VAL A 90 -6.63 -1.04 4.13
C VAL A 90 -7.11 -1.77 5.37
N ASP A 91 -6.29 -1.82 6.42
CA ASP A 91 -6.64 -2.49 7.68
C ASP A 91 -5.70 -2.00 8.78
N ALA A 92 -6.26 -1.44 9.86
CA ALA A 92 -5.48 -1.00 11.02
C ALA A 92 -4.58 -2.12 11.60
N LYS A 93 -4.97 -3.39 11.41
CA LYS A 93 -4.27 -4.59 11.85
C LYS A 93 -3.38 -5.23 10.77
N ALA A 94 -3.14 -4.54 9.65
CA ALA A 94 -2.36 -5.05 8.52
C ALA A 94 -0.93 -5.50 8.88
N ALA A 95 -0.39 -5.10 10.03
CA ALA A 95 0.93 -5.51 10.52
C ALA A 95 0.88 -6.23 11.89
N GLU A 96 -0.30 -6.56 12.39
CA GLU A 96 -0.48 -7.27 13.66
C GLU A 96 -0.47 -8.79 13.47
N THR A 97 -0.11 -9.50 14.55
CA THR A 97 -0.23 -10.95 14.63
C THR A 97 -1.64 -11.30 15.05
N PHE A 98 -2.33 -12.14 14.27
CA PHE A 98 -3.63 -12.67 14.66
C PHE A 98 -3.89 -14.03 14.01
N THR A 99 -4.82 -14.78 14.60
CA THR A 99 -5.33 -16.05 14.07
C THR A 99 -6.77 -15.85 13.64
N LEU A 100 -7.09 -16.24 12.41
CA LEU A 100 -8.46 -16.35 11.93
C LEU A 100 -8.98 -17.75 12.26
N SER A 101 -10.16 -17.83 12.86
CA SER A 101 -10.85 -19.08 13.16
C SER A 101 -12.30 -19.03 12.68
N ILE A 102 -12.86 -20.18 12.37
CA ILE A 102 -14.28 -20.35 11.99
C ILE A 102 -14.96 -21.33 12.94
N ALA A 103 -16.26 -21.12 13.20
CA ALA A 103 -17.03 -22.08 13.96
C ALA A 103 -17.05 -23.42 13.23
N ARG A 104 -16.87 -24.52 13.98
CA ARG A 104 -16.89 -25.88 13.44
C ARG A 104 -18.24 -26.23 12.82
N GLU A 105 -19.31 -25.78 13.46
CA GLU A 105 -20.68 -26.03 13.04
C GLU A 105 -21.33 -24.73 12.56
N PRO A 106 -22.14 -24.79 11.48
CA PRO A 106 -22.87 -23.62 11.03
C PRO A 106 -23.98 -23.26 12.02
N MET A 107 -24.26 -21.96 12.16
CA MET A 107 -25.42 -21.51 12.92
C MET A 107 -26.72 -22.02 12.27
N PRO A 108 -27.67 -22.57 13.06
CA PRO A 108 -28.97 -22.99 12.53
C PRO A 108 -29.69 -21.84 11.82
N GLU A 109 -30.29 -22.14 10.67
CA GLU A 109 -31.01 -21.13 9.88
C GLU A 109 -32.19 -20.55 10.67
N GLY A 110 -32.28 -19.22 10.74
CA GLY A 110 -33.31 -18.51 11.52
C GLY A 110 -33.06 -18.42 13.03
N SER A 111 -31.91 -18.90 13.52
CA SER A 111 -31.52 -18.66 14.91
C SER A 111 -31.28 -17.16 15.18
N PRO A 112 -31.58 -16.67 16.40
CA PRO A 112 -31.22 -15.30 16.78
C PRO A 112 -29.69 -15.14 16.77
N PRO A 113 -29.18 -13.90 16.62
CA PRO A 113 -27.75 -13.63 16.73
C PRO A 113 -27.19 -14.23 18.03
N PRO A 114 -26.06 -14.94 18.00
CA PRO A 114 -25.53 -15.59 19.19
C PRO A 114 -25.18 -14.55 20.27
N THR A 115 -25.48 -14.89 21.52
CA THR A 115 -25.01 -14.11 22.67
C THR A 115 -23.50 -14.26 22.84
N ARG A 116 -22.90 -13.43 23.68
CA ARG A 116 -21.46 -13.53 23.96
C ARG A 116 -21.12 -14.89 24.56
N GLU A 117 -21.95 -15.38 25.47
CA GLU A 117 -21.80 -16.70 26.08
C GLU A 117 -21.88 -17.83 25.04
N ASP A 118 -22.77 -17.72 24.05
CA ASP A 118 -22.86 -18.69 22.95
C ASP A 118 -21.57 -18.70 22.11
N TYR A 119 -21.03 -17.52 21.78
CA TYR A 119 -19.77 -17.38 21.04
C TYR A 119 -18.57 -18.01 21.77
N GLU A 120 -18.49 -17.79 23.09
CA GLU A 120 -17.41 -18.33 23.93
C GLU A 120 -17.52 -19.86 24.10
N ALA A 121 -18.74 -20.42 23.99
CA ALA A 121 -19.00 -21.85 24.06
C ALA A 121 -18.80 -22.60 22.72
N MET A 122 -18.73 -21.89 21.59
CA MET A 122 -18.54 -22.51 20.27
C MET A 122 -17.17 -23.17 20.13
N GLU A 123 -17.13 -24.28 19.40
CA GLU A 123 -15.87 -24.89 18.98
C GLU A 123 -15.34 -24.16 17.73
N TRP A 124 -14.12 -23.62 17.84
CA TRP A 124 -13.47 -22.86 16.79
C TRP A 124 -12.36 -23.67 16.12
N LEU A 125 -12.36 -23.71 14.79
CA LEU A 125 -11.29 -24.30 13.98
C LEU A 125 -10.39 -23.18 13.43
N PRO A 126 -9.06 -23.24 13.64
CA PRO A 126 -8.16 -22.25 13.09
C PRO A 126 -8.08 -22.39 11.57
N VAL A 127 -8.28 -21.28 10.85
CA VAL A 127 -8.07 -21.16 9.40
C VAL A 127 -6.61 -20.89 9.11
N GLY A 128 -5.98 -20.00 9.89
CA GLY A 128 -4.58 -19.65 9.74
C GLY A 128 -4.16 -18.48 10.63
N THR A 129 -2.86 -18.26 10.70
CA THR A 129 -2.22 -17.22 11.49
C THR A 129 -1.44 -16.30 10.57
N GLN A 130 -1.72 -15.01 10.65
CA GLN A 130 -0.85 -13.98 10.11
C GLN A 130 0.17 -13.61 11.18
N VAL A 131 1.46 -13.72 10.88
CA VAL A 131 2.49 -13.16 11.75
C VAL A 131 2.66 -11.68 11.41
N GLY A 132 2.51 -10.84 12.43
CA GLY A 132 2.72 -9.40 12.36
C GLY A 132 4.21 -9.04 12.44
N PHE A 133 4.51 -7.79 12.13
CA PHE A 133 5.85 -7.24 12.23
C PHE A 133 5.81 -5.74 12.48
N ALA A 134 6.84 -5.21 13.13
CA ALA A 134 6.90 -3.77 13.42
C ALA A 134 7.43 -2.99 12.19
N PRO A 135 6.67 -2.04 11.61
CA PRO A 135 7.09 -1.30 10.40
C PRO A 135 8.42 -0.57 10.59
N ASN A 136 8.59 0.03 11.78
CA ASN A 136 9.82 0.75 12.13
C ASN A 136 11.02 -0.19 12.28
N LYS A 137 10.82 -1.44 12.70
CA LYS A 137 11.89 -2.43 12.85
C LYS A 137 12.35 -2.91 11.48
N LEU A 138 11.43 -3.28 10.59
CA LEU A 138 11.76 -3.63 9.19
C LEU A 138 12.44 -2.48 8.47
N GLY A 139 11.93 -1.25 8.61
CA GLY A 139 12.56 -0.06 8.02
C GLY A 139 13.99 0.16 8.52
N LYS A 140 14.26 -0.05 9.81
CA LYS A 140 15.62 0.04 10.38
C LYS A 140 16.55 -1.06 9.84
N LEU A 141 16.05 -2.30 9.73
CA LEU A 141 16.82 -3.41 9.17
C LEU A 141 17.16 -3.15 7.71
N TRP A 142 16.16 -2.81 6.89
CA TRP A 142 16.32 -2.51 5.47
C TRP A 142 17.31 -1.37 5.22
N ASN A 143 17.17 -0.24 5.91
CA ASN A 143 18.11 0.89 5.80
C ASN A 143 19.52 0.53 6.31
N GLY A 144 19.60 -0.20 7.42
CA GLY A 144 20.87 -0.66 7.99
C GLY A 144 21.66 -1.55 7.05
N LEU A 145 20.99 -2.47 6.36
CA LEU A 145 21.62 -3.35 5.35
C LEU A 145 22.18 -2.54 4.17
N ALA A 146 21.44 -1.54 3.65
CA ALA A 146 21.96 -0.70 2.58
C ALA A 146 23.19 0.09 3.02
N LYS A 147 23.11 0.74 4.18
CA LYS A 147 24.21 1.57 4.69
C LYS A 147 25.49 0.76 4.91
N LEU A 148 25.38 -0.49 5.36
CA LEU A 148 26.53 -1.33 5.69
C LEU A 148 27.11 -2.08 4.49
N ALA A 149 26.27 -2.52 3.54
CA ALA A 149 26.68 -3.50 2.54
C ALA A 149 26.53 -3.05 1.08
N LEU A 150 25.65 -2.07 0.78
CA LEU A 150 25.31 -1.72 -0.61
C LEU A 150 25.97 -0.43 -1.11
N HIS A 151 26.86 0.15 -0.32
CA HIS A 151 27.61 1.33 -0.68
C HIS A 151 29.08 1.15 -0.36
N ILE A 152 29.94 1.58 -1.29
CA ILE A 152 31.37 1.76 -1.04
C ILE A 152 31.54 3.09 -0.29
N GLU A 153 32.34 3.07 0.78
CA GLU A 153 32.61 4.27 1.57
C GLU A 153 33.29 5.36 0.73
N ILE A 154 32.82 6.59 0.87
CA ILE A 154 33.46 7.75 0.24
C ILE A 154 34.80 7.98 0.96
N PRO A 155 35.93 8.01 0.24
CA PRO A 155 37.24 8.24 0.86
C PRO A 155 37.28 9.63 1.51
N THR A 156 37.74 9.70 2.75
CA THR A 156 37.85 10.96 3.50
C THR A 156 39.16 11.69 3.26
N SER A 157 40.18 10.98 2.76
CA SER A 157 41.49 11.53 2.38
C SER A 157 42.07 10.77 1.18
N LYS A 158 43.10 11.35 0.54
CA LYS A 158 43.85 10.69 -0.55
C LYS A 158 44.52 9.39 -0.13
N ASP A 159 44.83 9.25 1.15
CA ASP A 159 45.50 8.08 1.72
C ASP A 159 44.52 6.98 2.15
N THR A 160 43.21 7.24 2.05
CA THR A 160 42.19 6.25 2.41
C THR A 160 42.04 5.22 1.29
N THR A 161 42.44 3.98 1.57
CA THR A 161 42.21 2.86 0.64
C THR A 161 40.72 2.56 0.53
N VAL A 162 40.20 2.65 -0.69
CA VAL A 162 38.81 2.29 -1.00
C VAL A 162 38.68 0.77 -0.97
N LYS A 163 37.93 0.25 0.00
CA LYS A 163 37.60 -1.18 0.09
C LYS A 163 36.42 -1.50 -0.83
N GLN A 164 36.46 -2.67 -1.45
CA GLN A 164 35.34 -3.16 -2.29
C GLN A 164 34.10 -3.48 -1.45
N TYR A 165 34.29 -4.01 -0.25
CA TYR A 165 33.23 -4.41 0.67
C TYR A 165 33.37 -3.67 2.02
N GLY A 166 32.23 -3.58 2.73
CA GLY A 166 32.17 -2.99 4.07
C GLY A 166 32.73 -3.92 5.15
N ASP A 167 32.50 -3.56 6.41
CA ASP A 167 32.88 -4.38 7.56
C ASP A 167 32.06 -5.69 7.58
N MET A 168 32.73 -6.79 7.27
CA MET A 168 32.14 -8.14 7.22
C MET A 168 31.43 -8.53 8.54
N GLN A 169 32.00 -8.20 9.70
CA GLN A 169 31.39 -8.56 10.99
C GLN A 169 30.12 -7.75 11.25
N ALA A 170 30.17 -6.45 10.94
CA ALA A 170 29.02 -5.56 11.07
C ALA A 170 27.88 -5.98 10.12
N ILE A 171 28.22 -6.32 8.87
CA ILE A 171 27.25 -6.80 7.88
C ILE A 171 26.66 -8.13 8.34
N ALA A 172 27.47 -9.13 8.70
CA ALA A 172 26.99 -10.44 9.15
C ALA A 172 26.06 -10.33 10.37
N SER A 173 26.39 -9.46 11.33
CA SER A 173 25.53 -9.17 12.49
C SER A 173 24.18 -8.60 12.07
N LYS A 174 24.16 -7.67 11.10
CA LYS A 174 22.92 -7.09 10.59
C LYS A 174 22.09 -8.08 9.78
N VAL A 175 22.74 -8.92 8.96
CA VAL A 175 22.11 -10.00 8.19
C VAL A 175 21.44 -10.98 9.14
N LYS A 176 22.10 -11.42 10.23
CA LYS A 176 21.51 -12.32 11.22
C LYS A 176 20.27 -11.72 11.90
N GLN A 177 20.29 -10.43 12.21
CA GLN A 177 19.10 -9.73 12.76
C GLN A 177 17.94 -9.71 11.75
N ALA A 178 18.22 -9.44 10.48
CA ALA A 178 17.22 -9.41 9.43
C ALA A 178 16.65 -10.82 9.13
N LEU A 179 17.53 -11.82 9.04
CA LEU A 179 17.17 -13.22 8.82
C LEU A 179 16.25 -13.75 9.93
N ALA A 180 16.52 -13.42 11.19
CA ALA A 180 15.64 -13.79 12.30
C ALA A 180 14.23 -13.23 12.12
N GLU A 181 14.10 -11.98 11.68
CA GLU A 181 12.79 -11.37 11.41
C GLU A 181 12.08 -12.02 10.22
N ILE A 182 12.82 -12.28 9.14
CA ILE A 182 12.29 -12.94 7.93
C ILE A 182 11.77 -14.33 8.27
N LYS A 183 12.51 -15.11 9.07
CA LYS A 183 12.09 -16.43 9.56
C LYS A 183 10.84 -16.36 10.43
N GLN A 184 10.77 -15.39 11.34
CA GLN A 184 9.56 -15.20 12.14
C GLN A 184 8.35 -14.91 11.25
N ILE A 185 8.50 -14.07 10.22
CA ILE A 185 7.41 -13.74 9.30
C ILE A 185 7.02 -14.95 8.42
N SER A 186 7.99 -15.80 8.05
CA SER A 186 7.72 -17.00 7.24
C SER A 186 6.90 -18.08 7.96
N GLU A 187 6.75 -17.98 9.28
CA GLU A 187 5.83 -18.82 10.07
C GLU A 187 4.35 -18.48 9.80
N SER A 188 4.05 -17.39 9.09
CA SER A 188 2.67 -17.05 8.70
C SER A 188 2.07 -18.14 7.84
N THR A 189 0.86 -18.58 8.21
CA THR A 189 0.03 -19.51 7.42
C THR A 189 -1.12 -18.79 6.70
N LEU A 190 -1.25 -17.48 6.91
CA LEU A 190 -2.26 -16.62 6.31
C LEU A 190 -1.67 -15.24 5.99
N MET A 191 -2.06 -14.66 4.85
CA MET A 191 -1.98 -13.23 4.59
C MET A 191 -3.38 -12.68 4.37
N PHE A 192 -3.68 -11.56 5.02
CA PHE A 192 -5.05 -11.05 5.10
C PHE A 192 -5.08 -9.54 4.88
N THR A 193 -6.11 -9.06 4.20
CA THR A 193 -6.30 -7.65 3.84
C THR A 193 -7.43 -6.97 4.62
N GLY A 194 -7.75 -7.52 5.79
CA GLY A 194 -8.76 -7.00 6.70
C GLY A 194 -10.17 -7.50 6.42
N MET A 195 -11.03 -7.35 7.44
CA MET A 195 -12.48 -7.48 7.37
C MET A 195 -13.08 -6.15 7.82
N GLY A 196 -14.14 -5.71 7.18
CA GLY A 196 -14.83 -4.48 7.57
C GLY A 196 -15.77 -3.99 6.49
N GLU A 197 -16.57 -2.98 6.83
CA GLU A 197 -17.45 -2.35 5.88
C GLU A 197 -16.65 -1.66 4.77
N GLU A 198 -17.09 -1.90 3.53
CA GLU A 198 -16.46 -1.37 2.33
C GLU A 198 -17.44 -0.47 1.61
N VAL A 199 -16.92 0.63 1.07
CA VAL A 199 -17.61 1.45 0.10
C VAL A 199 -16.87 1.38 -1.22
N SER A 200 -17.62 1.33 -2.32
CA SER A 200 -17.03 1.32 -3.65
C SER A 200 -17.75 2.26 -4.59
N PHE A 201 -17.01 2.91 -5.48
CA PHE A 201 -17.54 3.77 -6.52
C PHE A 201 -16.84 3.54 -7.85
N GLU A 202 -17.51 3.88 -8.93
CA GLU A 202 -16.96 3.78 -10.29
C GLU A 202 -16.33 5.12 -10.69
N CYS A 203 -15.08 5.08 -11.16
CA CYS A 203 -14.43 6.24 -11.73
C CYS A 203 -14.93 6.51 -13.15
N VAL A 204 -14.77 7.74 -13.64
CA VAL A 204 -15.08 8.10 -15.03
C VAL A 204 -14.31 7.24 -16.04
N CYS A 205 -13.12 6.73 -15.70
CA CYS A 205 -12.37 5.80 -16.54
C CYS A 205 -12.89 4.34 -16.50
N GLY A 206 -13.99 4.06 -15.79
CA GLY A 206 -14.59 2.73 -15.62
C GLY A 206 -13.93 1.86 -14.54
N SER A 207 -12.88 2.34 -13.88
CA SER A 207 -12.22 1.59 -12.80
C SER A 207 -13.03 1.64 -11.50
N ARG A 208 -13.19 0.50 -10.84
CA ARG A 208 -13.88 0.40 -9.55
C ARG A 208 -12.92 0.66 -8.40
N ASN A 209 -13.17 1.71 -7.64
CA ASN A 209 -12.39 2.08 -6.47
C ASN A 209 -13.06 1.52 -5.22
N LYS A 210 -12.31 0.83 -4.35
CA LYS A 210 -12.80 0.31 -3.07
C LYS A 210 -12.07 0.97 -1.91
N ARG A 211 -12.77 1.27 -0.81
CA ARG A 211 -12.17 1.83 0.42
C ARG A 211 -12.84 1.24 1.66
N ARG A 212 -12.09 1.11 2.76
CA ARG A 212 -12.64 0.76 4.07
C ARG A 212 -13.34 1.95 4.68
N LEU A 213 -14.61 1.79 5.03
CA LEU A 213 -15.41 2.90 5.54
C LEU A 213 -14.84 3.47 6.85
N GLU A 214 -14.35 2.61 7.75
CA GLU A 214 -13.78 3.01 9.05
C GLU A 214 -12.47 3.82 8.94
N LEU A 215 -11.77 3.71 7.79
CA LEU A 215 -10.50 4.40 7.56
C LEU A 215 -10.67 5.72 6.80
N LEU A 216 -11.86 5.96 6.23
CA LEU A 216 -12.17 7.18 5.49
C LEU A 216 -12.37 8.37 6.42
N LYS A 217 -11.76 9.50 6.06
CA LYS A 217 -11.91 10.78 6.78
C LYS A 217 -12.61 11.80 5.91
N ASP A 218 -13.48 12.60 6.51
CA ASP A 218 -14.14 13.70 5.80
C ASP A 218 -13.10 14.64 5.15
N GLY A 219 -13.31 14.97 3.87
CA GLY A 219 -12.38 15.76 3.09
C GLY A 219 -11.15 15.00 2.56
N GLN A 220 -11.02 13.69 2.82
CA GLN A 220 -9.91 12.89 2.31
C GLN A 220 -9.91 12.84 0.79
N THR A 221 -8.74 13.09 0.19
CA THR A 221 -8.55 12.94 -1.26
C THR A 221 -8.22 11.50 -1.60
N ILE A 222 -8.93 10.96 -2.58
CA ILE A 222 -8.82 9.58 -3.04
C ILE A 222 -8.52 9.61 -4.53
N ASN A 223 -7.40 9.02 -4.93
CA ASN A 223 -7.04 8.91 -6.34
C ASN A 223 -7.64 7.65 -6.96
N CYS A 224 -7.91 7.73 -8.27
CA CYS A 224 -8.34 6.56 -9.02
C CYS A 224 -7.30 5.45 -8.96
N ILE A 225 -7.76 4.21 -8.81
CA ILE A 225 -6.92 3.01 -8.73
C ILE A 225 -6.15 2.73 -10.02
N ASN A 226 -6.66 3.20 -11.16
CA ASN A 226 -5.99 3.07 -12.45
C ASN A 226 -4.80 4.05 -12.52
N PRO A 227 -3.55 3.56 -12.66
CA PRO A 227 -2.36 4.40 -12.69
C PRO A 227 -2.33 5.40 -13.86
N ASP A 228 -3.05 5.12 -14.94
CA ASP A 228 -3.13 5.97 -16.13
C ASP A 228 -4.27 7.00 -16.04
N CYS A 229 -4.94 7.11 -14.89
CA CYS A 229 -6.08 8.00 -14.68
C CYS A 229 -5.75 9.16 -13.74
N ASP A 230 -5.95 10.39 -14.22
CA ASP A 230 -5.78 11.61 -13.42
C ASP A 230 -7.02 12.00 -12.59
N GLU A 231 -8.04 11.16 -12.53
CA GLU A 231 -9.19 11.45 -11.68
C GLU A 231 -8.86 11.32 -10.19
N SER A 232 -9.40 12.23 -9.40
CA SER A 232 -9.33 12.19 -7.94
C SER A 232 -10.64 12.70 -7.35
N TYR A 233 -10.94 12.26 -6.15
CA TYR A 233 -12.23 12.44 -5.49
C TYR A 233 -12.01 12.94 -4.07
N VAL A 234 -12.97 13.69 -3.53
CA VAL A 234 -13.05 14.04 -2.12
C VAL A 234 -14.16 13.20 -1.49
N TYR A 235 -13.84 12.50 -0.42
CA TYR A 235 -14.85 11.82 0.38
C TYR A 235 -15.63 12.84 1.22
N VAL A 236 -16.95 12.75 1.16
CA VAL A 236 -17.87 13.59 1.93
C VAL A 236 -18.63 12.69 2.90
N GLN A 237 -18.38 12.84 4.20
CA GLN A 237 -18.91 11.92 5.21
C GLN A 237 -20.43 12.06 5.40
N SER A 238 -20.99 13.26 5.20
CA SER A 238 -22.41 13.53 5.46
C SER A 238 -23.37 12.73 4.58
N ASP A 239 -22.95 12.41 3.36
CA ASP A 239 -23.74 11.64 2.38
C ASP A 239 -23.02 10.38 1.88
N MET A 240 -21.86 10.06 2.48
CA MET A 240 -20.98 8.95 2.10
C MET A 240 -20.64 8.93 0.60
N SER A 241 -20.51 10.11 -0.01
CA SER A 241 -20.28 10.26 -1.45
C SER A 241 -18.83 10.60 -1.79
N PHE A 242 -18.51 10.51 -3.08
CA PHE A 242 -17.21 10.82 -3.65
C PHE A 242 -17.36 11.95 -4.69
N GLY A 243 -17.08 13.18 -4.26
CA GLY A 243 -17.15 14.35 -5.13
C GLY A 243 -15.91 14.42 -6.04
N ARG A 244 -16.09 14.53 -7.36
CA ARG A 244 -14.96 14.69 -8.30
C ARG A 244 -14.20 15.98 -8.01
N ARG A 245 -12.86 15.90 -8.02
CA ARG A 245 -11.98 17.07 -7.95
C ARG A 245 -11.72 17.58 -9.36
N THR A 246 -12.45 18.61 -9.78
CA THR A 246 -12.29 19.23 -11.10
C THR A 246 -11.86 20.68 -11.01
N PHE A 247 -11.33 21.19 -12.12
CA PHE A 247 -11.24 22.62 -12.42
C PHE A 247 -12.14 22.90 -13.61
N GLU A 248 -13.00 23.90 -13.48
CA GLU A 248 -13.77 24.42 -14.61
C GLU A 248 -12.87 25.29 -15.48
N ILE A 249 -12.90 25.05 -16.79
CA ILE A 249 -12.26 25.92 -17.78
C ILE A 249 -13.32 26.41 -18.74
N VAL A 250 -13.32 27.71 -18.96
CA VAL A 250 -14.23 28.40 -19.88
C VAL A 250 -13.49 28.77 -21.15
N CYS A 251 -14.01 28.35 -22.31
CA CYS A 251 -13.49 28.76 -23.60
C CYS A 251 -13.74 30.26 -23.82
N ARG A 252 -12.69 31.01 -24.16
CA ARG A 252 -12.83 32.46 -24.41
C ARG A 252 -13.53 32.81 -25.72
N ALA A 253 -13.58 31.88 -26.67
CA ALA A 253 -14.14 32.12 -28.00
C ALA A 253 -15.66 31.90 -28.05
N CYS A 254 -16.17 30.89 -27.33
CA CYS A 254 -17.60 30.53 -27.38
C CYS A 254 -18.25 30.35 -25.99
N GLU A 255 -17.54 30.67 -24.90
CA GLU A 255 -18.03 30.60 -23.51
C GLU A 255 -18.43 29.20 -23.02
N ALA A 256 -18.25 28.16 -23.82
CA ALA A 256 -18.47 26.78 -23.39
C ALA A 256 -17.51 26.43 -22.24
N SER A 257 -18.05 25.87 -21.16
CA SER A 257 -17.26 25.38 -20.04
C SER A 257 -17.02 23.88 -20.13
N ARG A 258 -15.89 23.45 -19.56
CA ARG A 258 -15.51 22.04 -19.44
C ARG A 258 -14.79 21.83 -18.12
N ASP A 259 -15.17 20.78 -17.43
CA ASP A 259 -14.44 20.30 -16.26
C ASP A 259 -13.25 19.44 -16.68
N ILE A 260 -12.08 19.73 -16.10
CA ILE A 260 -10.91 18.85 -16.20
C ILE A 260 -10.52 18.30 -14.84
N PRO A 261 -9.89 17.12 -14.76
CA PRO A 261 -9.40 16.58 -13.51
C PRO A 261 -8.37 17.53 -12.87
N LYS A 262 -8.61 17.91 -11.61
CA LYS A 262 -7.74 18.83 -10.86
C LYS A 262 -6.29 18.34 -10.80
N ARG A 263 -6.13 17.03 -10.65
CA ARG A 263 -4.83 16.37 -10.52
C ARG A 263 -3.96 16.49 -11.77
N MET A 264 -4.57 16.51 -12.95
CA MET A 264 -3.86 16.72 -14.22
C MET A 264 -3.13 18.07 -14.20
N VAL A 265 -3.76 19.11 -13.64
CA VAL A 265 -3.16 20.44 -13.47
C VAL A 265 -2.14 20.44 -12.34
N GLU A 266 -2.42 19.78 -11.21
CA GLU A 266 -1.50 19.68 -10.06
C GLU A 266 -0.16 18.99 -10.41
N LYS A 267 -0.15 18.08 -11.39
CA LYS A 267 1.06 17.40 -11.90
C LYS A 267 1.91 18.25 -12.83
N LEU A 268 1.41 19.38 -13.34
CA LEU A 268 2.15 20.20 -14.29
C LEU A 268 3.38 20.85 -13.66
N ARG A 269 4.50 20.77 -14.36
CA ARG A 269 5.67 21.59 -14.05
C ARG A 269 5.44 23.04 -14.49
N THR A 270 6.23 23.97 -13.95
CA THR A 270 6.09 25.41 -14.23
C THR A 270 6.37 25.79 -15.69
N ASP A 271 7.11 24.97 -16.41
CA ASP A 271 7.45 25.14 -17.83
C ASP A 271 6.56 24.32 -18.78
N GLN A 272 5.67 23.50 -18.23
CA GLN A 272 4.79 22.62 -18.99
C GLN A 272 3.42 23.25 -19.22
N HIS A 273 2.81 22.92 -20.36
CA HIS A 273 1.42 23.23 -20.67
C HIS A 273 0.67 21.97 -21.09
N ILE A 274 -0.60 21.88 -20.71
CA ILE A 274 -1.57 20.97 -21.33
C ILE A 274 -2.44 21.76 -22.31
N HIS A 275 -2.99 21.07 -23.30
CA HIS A 275 -3.96 21.64 -24.22
C HIS A 275 -5.17 20.73 -24.36
N PHE A 276 -6.28 21.33 -24.76
CA PHE A 276 -7.52 20.62 -25.04
C PHE A 276 -8.33 21.45 -26.03
N ASP A 277 -9.02 20.75 -26.93
CA ASP A 277 -9.88 21.40 -27.92
C ASP A 277 -11.27 21.62 -27.31
N CYS A 278 -11.79 22.84 -27.50
CA CYS A 278 -13.14 23.18 -27.11
C CYS A 278 -14.16 22.39 -27.94
N GLU A 279 -15.08 21.68 -27.30
CA GLU A 279 -16.10 20.88 -28.00
C GLU A 279 -17.06 21.74 -28.83
N GLY A 280 -17.29 23.00 -28.44
CA GLY A 280 -18.20 23.91 -29.13
C GLY A 280 -17.61 24.59 -30.37
N CYS A 281 -16.37 25.09 -30.30
CA CYS A 281 -15.77 25.88 -31.39
C CYS A 281 -14.44 25.32 -31.93
N ARG A 282 -13.93 24.22 -31.36
CA ARG A 282 -12.63 23.59 -31.69
C ARG A 282 -11.40 24.46 -31.45
N GLU A 283 -11.54 25.59 -30.76
CA GLU A 283 -10.40 26.39 -30.30
C GLU A 283 -9.55 25.58 -29.31
N THR A 284 -8.23 25.58 -29.52
CA THR A 284 -7.30 24.92 -28.62
C THR A 284 -7.02 25.81 -27.41
N ILE A 285 -7.36 25.31 -26.22
CA ILE A 285 -7.14 26.01 -24.96
C ILE A 285 -5.90 25.45 -24.29
N TYR A 286 -5.02 26.33 -23.82
CA TYR A 286 -3.79 25.96 -23.11
C TYR A 286 -3.89 26.28 -21.62
N VAL A 287 -3.43 25.36 -20.77
CA VAL A 287 -3.32 25.55 -19.32
C VAL A 287 -1.89 25.32 -18.88
N SER A 288 -1.36 26.27 -18.11
CA SER A 288 0.00 26.25 -17.58
C SER A 288 0.03 26.95 -16.23
N TRP A 289 0.91 26.52 -15.32
CA TRP A 289 1.20 27.30 -14.12
C TRP A 289 1.92 28.60 -14.47
N ARG A 290 1.41 29.72 -13.96
CA ARG A 290 2.07 31.02 -14.03
C ARG A 290 2.32 31.50 -12.60
N PRO A 291 3.57 31.67 -12.17
CA PRO A 291 3.87 32.29 -10.88
C PRO A 291 3.26 33.71 -10.86
N MET A 292 2.54 34.02 -9.80
CA MET A 292 1.99 35.35 -9.56
C MET A 292 2.45 35.86 -8.20
N GLN A 293 2.77 37.15 -8.12
CA GLN A 293 3.06 37.80 -6.84
C GLN A 293 1.75 37.98 -6.07
N ALA A 294 1.60 37.28 -4.94
CA ALA A 294 0.50 37.52 -4.01
C ALA A 294 0.93 38.58 -2.98
N GLN A 295 0.06 39.54 -2.69
CA GLN A 295 0.18 40.41 -1.53
C GLN A 295 -0.72 39.83 -0.42
N ARG A 296 -0.27 39.88 0.84
CA ARG A 296 -1.12 39.53 1.98
C ARG A 296 -2.25 40.55 2.05
N THR A 297 -3.48 40.13 1.75
CA THR A 297 -4.68 40.86 2.15
C THR A 297 -4.97 40.50 3.60
N GLU A 298 -5.22 41.51 4.45
CA GLU A 298 -5.75 41.27 5.80
C GLU A 298 -7.04 40.44 5.68
N PRO A 299 -7.27 39.45 6.58
CA PRO A 299 -8.48 38.66 6.55
C PRO A 299 -9.70 39.59 6.68
N PRO A 300 -10.81 39.32 5.98
CA PRO A 300 -12.02 40.13 6.09
C PRO A 300 -12.43 40.20 7.56
N GLN A 301 -12.63 41.43 8.08
CA GLN A 301 -13.23 41.64 9.39
C GLN A 301 -14.57 40.92 9.39
N LYS A 302 -14.75 40.00 10.35
CA LYS A 302 -16.05 39.40 10.61
C LYS A 302 -16.94 40.48 11.21
N ASP A 303 -17.91 40.95 10.45
CA ASP A 303 -19.08 41.67 10.96
C ASP A 303 -19.99 40.71 11.75
#